data_AF-A0A2G9PA75-F1
#
_entry.id   AF-A0A2G9PA75-F1
#
_cell.length_a   1.000
_cell.length_b   1.000
_cell.length_c   1.000
_cell.angle_alpha   90.00
_cell.angle_beta   90.00
_cell.angle_gamma   90.00
#
_symmetry.space_group_name_H-M   'P 1'
#
loop_
_entity.id
_entity.type
_entity.pdbx_description
1 polymer ?
#
loop_
_entity_poly.entity_id
_entity_poly.type
_entity_poly.pdbx_seq_one_letter_code
_entity_poly.pdbx_strand_id
1 'polypeptide(L)'
;MKLSIQLVINTPHAKHILKTLKPEIDDVNSKRSTITYHATKNEFVANISAPDVNALRASINSHLLWIKTIQTVIEYGNTPRN
;
A
#
# COMPACT_ATOMS: atom_id res chain seq x y z
N MET A 1 2.91 -10.14 -21.63
CA MET A 1 2.23 -8.83 -21.52
C MET A 1 2.35 -8.38 -20.06
N LYS A 2 2.95 -7.23 -19.78
CA LYS A 2 3.07 -6.73 -18.39
C LYS A 2 1.81 -5.94 -18.06
N LEU A 3 1.14 -6.29 -16.97
CA LEU A 3 -0.06 -5.60 -16.47
C LEU A 3 0.36 -4.61 -15.39
N SER A 4 -0.27 -3.44 -15.41
CA SER A 4 0.02 -2.39 -14.44
C SER A 4 -1.27 -1.74 -13.94
N ILE A 5 -1.31 -1.41 -12.66
CA ILE A 5 -2.39 -0.63 -12.04
C ILE A 5 -1.80 0.44 -11.13
N GLN A 6 -2.51 1.55 -11.02
CA GLN A 6 -2.23 2.60 -10.05
C GLN A 6 -3.37 2.64 -9.03
N LEU A 7 -3.01 2.50 -7.75
CA LEU A 7 -3.92 2.69 -6.63
C LEU A 7 -3.67 4.07 -6.05
N VAL A 8 -4.73 4.88 -5.95
CA VAL A 8 -4.69 6.22 -5.36
C VAL A 8 -5.61 6.25 -4.16
N ILE A 9 -5.08 6.64 -3.01
CA ILE A 9 -5.80 6.69 -1.74
C ILE A 9 -5.66 8.09 -1.15
N ASN A 10 -6.79 8.78 -1.06
CA ASN A 10 -6.88 10.10 -0.45
C ASN A 10 -7.02 9.96 1.06
N THR A 11 -5.99 10.36 1.80
CA THR A 11 -5.94 10.28 3.25
C THR A 11 -4.91 11.25 3.83
N PRO A 12 -5.21 11.98 4.91
CA PRO A 12 -4.24 12.84 5.60
C PRO A 12 -3.10 12.04 6.25
N HIS A 13 -3.23 10.71 6.32
CA HIS A 13 -2.26 9.82 6.93
C HIS A 13 -1.28 9.20 5.92
N ALA A 14 -1.25 9.67 4.67
CA ALA A 14 -0.46 9.07 3.58
C ALA A 14 1.02 8.83 3.94
N LYS A 15 1.69 9.81 4.55
CA LYS A 15 3.08 9.67 4.99
C LYS A 15 3.27 8.63 6.10
N HIS A 16 2.31 8.53 7.01
CA HIS A 16 2.36 7.55 8.11
C HIS A 16 2.20 6.14 7.54
N ILE A 17 1.25 5.95 6.63
CA ILE A 17 1.03 4.68 5.91
C ILE A 17 2.32 4.23 5.21
N LEU A 18 2.94 5.10 4.41
CA LEU A 18 4.19 4.76 3.72
C LEU A 18 5.33 4.41 4.68
N LYS A 19 5.48 5.19 5.76
CA LYS A 19 6.53 4.94 6.77
C LYS A 19 6.33 3.60 7.47
N THR A 20 5.09 3.23 7.79
CA THR A 20 4.76 1.96 8.43
C THR A 20 4.86 0.77 7.47
N LEU A 21 4.57 0.96 6.19
CA LEU A 21 4.72 -0.10 5.17
C LEU A 21 6.17 -0.41 4.81
N LYS A 22 7.08 0.54 5.03
CA LYS A 22 8.47 0.44 4.56
C LYS A 22 9.19 -0.86 4.95
N PRO A 23 9.09 -1.38 6.19
CA PRO A 23 9.72 -2.65 6.57
C PRO A 23 9.20 -3.84 5.75
N GLU A 24 7.89 -3.90 5.50
CA GLU A 24 7.27 -4.97 4.70
C GLU A 24 7.72 -4.88 3.23
N ILE A 25 7.82 -3.66 2.68
CA ILE A 25 8.25 -3.45 1.30
C ILE A 25 9.71 -3.82 1.10
N ASP A 26 10.58 -3.45 2.04
CA ASP A 26 12.02 -3.69 1.96
C ASP A 26 12.35 -5.18 2.15
N ASP A 27 11.52 -5.96 2.86
CA ASP A 27 11.69 -7.39 3.09
C ASP A 27 11.05 -8.27 1.98
N VAL A 28 10.07 -7.74 1.25
CA VAL A 28 9.41 -8.46 0.15
C VAL A 28 10.32 -8.55 -1.06
N ASN A 29 11.11 -9.64 -1.10
CA ASN A 29 11.85 -10.10 -2.27
C ASN A 29 10.90 -10.74 -3.32
N SER A 30 9.90 -9.99 -3.76
CA SER A 30 9.01 -10.42 -4.83
C SER A 30 9.73 -10.36 -6.18
N LYS A 31 10.21 -11.50 -6.66
CA LYS A 31 10.81 -11.64 -8.01
C LYS A 31 9.80 -11.44 -9.15
N ARG A 32 8.49 -11.45 -8.86
CA ARG A 32 7.42 -11.51 -9.87
C ARG A 32 6.68 -10.20 -10.07
N SER A 33 6.57 -9.34 -9.06
CA SER A 33 5.88 -8.06 -9.18
C SER A 33 6.74 -6.91 -8.67
N THR A 34 6.71 -5.80 -9.41
CA THR A 34 7.36 -4.55 -9.03
C THR A 34 6.30 -3.62 -8.46
N ILE A 35 6.52 -3.11 -7.25
CA ILE A 35 5.66 -2.07 -6.67
C ILE A 35 6.51 -0.85 -6.35
N THR A 36 6.01 0.34 -6.70
CA THR A 36 6.56 1.62 -6.24
C THR A 36 5.51 2.40 -5.48
N TYR A 37 5.94 3.09 -4.42
CA TYR A 37 5.05 3.87 -3.57
C TYR A 37 5.49 5.31 -3.52
N HIS A 38 4.52 6.21 -3.50
CA HIS A 38 4.70 7.63 -3.31
C HIS A 38 3.65 8.13 -2.33
N ALA A 39 4.04 9.06 -1.44
CA ALA A 39 3.11 9.68 -0.52
C ALA A 39 3.34 11.19 -0.48
N THR A 40 2.26 11.95 -0.63
CA THR A 40 2.20 13.39 -0.40
C THR A 40 1.59 13.66 0.97
N LYS A 41 1.11 14.89 1.23
CA LYS A 41 0.43 15.23 2.49
C LYS A 41 -0.89 14.47 2.64
N ASN A 42 -1.67 14.36 1.57
CA ASN A 42 -3.05 13.86 1.59
C ASN A 42 -3.30 12.69 0.63
N GLU A 43 -2.27 12.22 -0.06
CA GLU A 43 -2.41 11.21 -1.09
C GLU A 43 -1.32 10.16 -0.97
N PHE A 44 -1.72 8.90 -1.00
CA PHE A 44 -0.85 7.75 -1.11
C PHE A 44 -1.09 7.08 -2.47
N VAL A 45 0.00 6.85 -3.21
CA VAL A 45 -0.02 6.23 -4.54
C VAL A 45 0.83 4.98 -4.52
N ALA A 46 0.26 3.86 -4.98
CA ALA A 46 0.99 2.62 -5.21
C ALA A 46 0.85 2.20 -6.69
N ASN A 47 1.97 2.11 -7.39
CA ASN A 47 2.02 1.60 -8.76
C ASN A 47 2.47 0.15 -8.72
N ILE A 48 1.61 -0.77 -9.15
CA ILE A 48 1.87 -2.22 -9.11
C ILE A 48 1.98 -2.70 -10.55
N SER A 49 3.05 -3.44 -10.85
CA SER A 49 3.23 -4.09 -12.14
C SER A 49 3.57 -5.57 -11.99
N ALA A 50 2.96 -6.43 -12.80
CA ALA A 50 3.11 -7.88 -12.73
C ALA A 50 3.04 -8.54 -14.13
N PRO A 51 3.58 -9.76 -14.31
CA PRO A 51 3.62 -10.47 -15.60
C PRO A 51 2.28 -11.08 -16.01
N ASP A 52 1.36 -11.30 -15.06
CA ASP A 52 0.06 -11.93 -15.31
C ASP A 52 -1.00 -11.46 -14.30
N VAL A 53 -2.26 -11.77 -14.58
CA VAL A 53 -3.42 -11.34 -13.79
C VAL A 53 -3.39 -11.92 -12.37
N ASN A 54 -2.88 -13.14 -12.19
CA ASN A 54 -2.83 -13.79 -10.88
C ASN A 54 -1.81 -13.12 -9.98
N ALA A 55 -0.61 -12.84 -10.49
CA ALA A 55 0.43 -12.09 -9.80
C ALA A 55 -0.01 -10.66 -9.47
N LEU A 56 -0.72 -10.01 -10.40
CA LEU A 56 -1.29 -8.68 -10.16
C LEU A 56 -2.34 -8.71 -9.04
N ARG A 57 -3.30 -9.65 -9.10
CA ARG A 57 -4.34 -9.82 -8.09
C ARG A 57 -3.77 -10.12 -6.70
N ALA A 58 -2.79 -11.01 -6.62
CA ALA A 58 -2.10 -11.33 -5.37
C ALA A 58 -1.42 -10.08 -4.79
N SER A 59 -0.71 -9.32 -5.64
CA SER A 59 -0.04 -8.08 -5.22
C SER A 59 -1.04 -7.05 -4.72
N ILE A 60 -2.11 -6.79 -5.47
CA ILE A 60 -3.15 -5.82 -5.07
C ILE A 60 -3.74 -6.21 -3.71
N ASN A 61 -4.12 -7.48 -3.54
CA ASN A 61 -4.79 -7.92 -2.33
C ASN A 61 -3.91 -7.79 -1.08
N SER A 62 -2.64 -8.21 -1.15
CA SER A 62 -1.72 -8.09 -0.01
C SER A 62 -1.52 -6.64 0.39
N HIS A 63 -1.28 -5.75 -0.58
CA HIS A 63 -1.00 -4.35 -0.29
C HIS A 63 -2.23 -3.59 0.20
N LEU A 64 -3.40 -3.83 -0.39
CA LEU A 64 -4.65 -3.23 0.09
C LEU A 64 -4.96 -3.67 1.53
N LEU A 65 -4.70 -4.93 1.88
CA LEU A 65 -4.89 -5.42 3.24
C LEU A 65 -3.96 -4.71 4.24
N TRP A 66 -2.68 -4.58 3.91
CA TRP A 66 -1.72 -3.86 4.77
C TRP A 66 -2.11 -2.40 4.94
N ILE A 67 -2.42 -1.71 3.83
CA ILE A 67 -2.83 -0.30 3.86
C ILE A 67 -4.09 -0.13 4.73
N LYS A 68 -5.12 -0.96 4.50
CA LYS A 68 -6.35 -0.93 5.29
C LYS A 68 -6.08 -1.14 6.77
N THR A 69 -5.25 -2.13 7.11
CA THR A 69 -4.91 -2.44 8.50
C THR A 69 -4.23 -1.25 9.19
N ILE A 70 -3.26 -0.63 8.51
CA ILE A 70 -2.56 0.55 9.02
C ILE A 70 -3.52 1.73 9.20
N GLN A 71 -4.41 1.98 8.22
CA GLN A 71 -5.43 3.03 8.35
C GLN A 71 -6.33 2.81 9.55
N THR A 72 -6.86 1.59 9.72
CA THR A 72 -7.70 1.24 10.87
C THR A 72 -6.98 1.44 12.20
N VAL A 73 -5.71 1.08 12.31
CA VAL A 73 -4.93 1.28 13.55
C VAL A 73 -4.72 2.77 13.83
N ILE A 74 -4.43 3.58 12.82
CA ILE A 74 -4.27 5.03 12.98
C ILE A 74 -5.59 5.68 13.44
N GLU A 75 -6.70 5.31 12.81
CA GLU A 75 -8.04 5.79 13.17
C GLU A 75 -8.42 5.40 14.60
N TYR A 76 -8.14 4.14 14.98
CA TYR A 76 -8.38 3.67 16.35
C TYR A 76 -7.54 4.43 17.38
N GLY A 77 -6.26 4.68 17.10
CA GLY A 77 -5.37 5.46 17.98
C GLY A 77 -5.80 6.92 18.16
N ASN A 78 -6.53 7.48 17.19
CA ASN A 78 -7.06 8.85 17.22
C ASN A 78 -8.46 8.94 17.83
N THR A 79 -9.06 7.82 18.25
CA THR A 79 -10.35 7.83 18.91
C THR A 79 -10.16 8.33 20.36
N PRO A 80 -10.85 9.39 20.81
CA PRO A 80 -10.74 9.85 22.20
C PRO A 80 -11.15 8.71 23.13
N ARG A 81 -10.24 8.34 24.04
CA ARG A 81 -10.55 7.40 25.12
C ARG A 81 -11.35 8.17 26.16
N ASN A 82 -12.66 7.91 26.20
CA ASN A 82 -13.55 8.34 27.29
C ASN A 82 -13.18 7.62 28.59
#